data_AF-A0A968VRD3-F1
#
_entry.id   AF-A0A968VRD3-F1
#
_cell.length_a   1.000
_cell.length_b   1.000
_cell.length_c   1.000
_cell.angle_alpha   90.00
_cell.angle_beta   90.00
_cell.angle_gamma   90.00
#
_symmetry.space_group_name_H-M   'P 1'
#
loop_
_entity.id
_entity.type
_entity.pdbx_description
1 polymer ?
#
loop_
_entity_poly.entity_id
_entity_poly.type
_entity_poly.pdbx_seq_one_letter_code
_entity_poly.pdbx_strand_id
1 'polypeptide(L)'
;MLSTAVYRRWGLTGLLSGVLSGALLLPSHSGLGFVLGALIGLSYALAFRHPGAALLDAIVSAAALAVPLWAFFDILLLPLLTGQPLLWTLDGVLSRFPALVNWTFFGAALGFLRQMFGLLADRLFGPLAASPQTQPAVTRIVILGGGFAGVTTAQYLEQQFGADPAVALTLVSETNALLFTPMLAEVAGSSLEPTHISHPLRSALRRTTIVRGEVERVDLGGRRVVLTTDERAAQRELPYDHVVFALGAVSNFLGLHNVQAQSFDFKSLLDAIRIRNQVIEMLERADQEPDPLRRQQLLRFVIAGGGFSGAELAGALNDFVRGSLAYYPRIAAAEATIILVHSRDRILPELSAPLAAYALERMRRAVGPSSGIRGLPTPAPAW
;
A
#
# COMPACT_ATOMS: atom_id res chain seq x y z
N MET A 1 21.86 17.62 21.96
CA MET A 1 22.76 17.16 23.05
C MET A 1 21.99 17.26 24.35
N LEU A 2 21.89 16.17 25.13
CA LEU A 2 21.22 16.20 26.44
C LEU A 2 21.96 17.18 27.37
N SER A 3 21.24 17.91 28.21
CA SER A 3 21.89 18.81 29.18
C SER A 3 22.75 18.01 30.15
N THR A 4 23.86 18.59 30.60
CA THR A 4 24.77 18.01 31.61
C THR A 4 24.04 17.59 32.90
N ALA A 5 22.89 18.21 33.19
CA ALA A 5 22.02 17.85 34.31
C ALA A 5 21.37 16.46 34.17
N VAL A 6 20.99 16.05 32.95
CA VAL A 6 20.40 14.72 32.69
C VAL A 6 21.41 13.62 32.98
N TYR A 7 22.63 13.76 32.46
CA TYR A 7 23.70 12.78 32.66
C TYR A 7 24.09 12.65 34.14
N ARG A 8 24.18 13.77 34.86
CA ARG A 8 24.46 13.76 36.30
C ARG A 8 23.39 13.00 37.08
N ARG A 9 22.11 13.24 36.80
CA ARG A 9 20.99 12.59 37.51
C ARG A 9 20.89 11.10 37.19
N TRP A 10 21.04 10.72 35.93
CA TRP A 10 21.04 9.30 35.53
C TRP A 10 22.24 8.55 36.11
N GLY A 11 23.43 9.14 36.03
CA GLY A 11 24.63 8.55 36.63
C GLY A 11 24.50 8.37 38.13
N LEU A 12 23.96 9.38 38.85
CA LEU A 12 23.77 9.31 40.30
C LEU A 12 22.76 8.22 40.69
N THR A 13 21.60 8.17 40.04
CA THR A 13 20.58 7.13 40.33
C THR A 13 21.08 5.72 40.01
N GLY A 14 21.86 5.55 38.93
CA GLY A 14 22.52 4.29 38.58
C GLY A 14 23.58 3.84 39.58
N LEU A 15 24.42 4.79 40.01
CA LEU A 15 25.46 4.55 41.01
C LEU A 15 24.84 4.15 42.35
N LEU A 16 23.82 4.87 42.82
CA LEU A 16 23.10 4.56 44.05
C LEU A 16 22.41 3.19 44.00
N SER A 17 21.73 2.87 42.88
CA SER A 17 21.11 1.56 42.71
C SER A 17 22.17 0.45 42.69
N GLY A 18 23.31 0.67 42.04
CA GLY A 18 24.39 -0.30 41.94
C GLY A 18 25.12 -0.56 43.26
N VAL A 19 25.35 0.48 44.06
CA VAL A 19 25.89 0.34 45.41
C VAL A 19 24.92 -0.49 46.27
N LEU A 20 23.64 -0.13 46.29
CA LEU A 20 22.67 -0.83 47.14
C LEU A 20 22.41 -2.28 46.71
N SER A 21 22.41 -2.58 45.40
CA SER A 21 22.29 -3.96 44.93
C SER A 21 23.60 -4.74 45.05
N GLY A 22 24.76 -4.08 45.07
CA GLY A 22 26.09 -4.72 45.09
C GLY A 22 26.36 -5.66 46.27
N ALA A 23 25.64 -5.50 47.39
CA ALA A 23 25.68 -6.44 48.51
C ALA A 23 25.25 -7.88 48.13
N LEU A 24 24.46 -8.03 47.06
CA LEU A 24 23.99 -9.32 46.57
C LEU A 24 25.02 -10.05 45.71
N LEU A 25 26.02 -9.36 45.14
CA LEU A 25 27.01 -9.96 44.22
C LEU A 25 28.01 -10.84 44.95
N LEU A 26 28.60 -10.33 46.04
CA LEU A 26 29.67 -10.99 46.78
C LEU A 26 29.38 -10.94 48.29
N PRO A 27 28.51 -11.83 48.81
CA PRO A 27 28.13 -11.84 50.22
C PRO A 27 29.32 -11.97 51.17
N SER A 28 30.37 -12.70 50.75
CA SER A 28 31.59 -12.93 51.53
C SER A 28 32.60 -11.76 51.46
N HIS A 29 32.45 -10.85 50.50
CA HIS A 29 33.36 -9.72 50.27
C HIS A 29 32.57 -8.46 49.92
N SER A 30 31.78 -7.99 50.89
CA SER A 30 30.85 -6.87 50.73
C SER A 30 31.51 -5.62 50.15
N GLY A 31 32.74 -5.28 50.56
CA GLY A 31 33.50 -4.13 50.04
C GLY A 31 33.73 -4.17 48.53
N LEU A 32 34.13 -5.34 47.97
CA LEU A 32 34.32 -5.51 46.54
C LEU A 32 32.98 -5.55 45.79
N GLY A 33 31.96 -6.15 46.40
CA GLY A 33 30.59 -6.16 45.87
C GLY A 33 30.01 -4.75 45.68
N PHE A 34 30.25 -3.84 46.62
CA PHE A 34 29.81 -2.45 46.52
C PHE A 34 30.50 -1.68 45.38
N VAL A 35 31.82 -1.83 45.25
CA VAL A 35 32.60 -1.16 44.19
C VAL A 35 32.19 -1.68 42.81
N LEU A 36 32.09 -3.00 42.67
CA LEU A 36 31.68 -3.63 41.42
C LEU A 36 30.23 -3.27 41.07
N GLY A 37 29.33 -3.31 42.05
CA GLY A 37 27.94 -2.89 41.90
C GLY A 37 27.81 -1.44 41.46
N ALA A 38 28.61 -0.52 42.03
CA ALA A 38 28.62 0.90 41.64
C ALA A 38 29.04 1.10 40.18
N LEU A 39 30.10 0.41 39.74
CA LEU A 39 30.59 0.49 38.35
C LEU A 39 29.56 -0.07 37.36
N ILE A 40 28.95 -1.21 37.68
CA ILE A 40 27.93 -1.84 36.83
C ILE A 40 26.67 -0.98 36.80
N GLY A 41 26.21 -0.46 37.94
CA GLY A 41 25.04 0.41 38.01
C GLY A 41 25.21 1.74 37.28
N LEU A 42 26.39 2.35 37.36
CA LEU A 42 26.72 3.54 36.57
C LEU A 42 26.74 3.23 35.07
N SER A 43 27.40 2.14 34.68
CA SER A 43 27.48 1.70 33.27
C SER A 43 26.10 1.36 32.71
N TYR A 44 25.29 0.64 33.48
CA TYR A 44 23.91 0.29 33.14
C TYR A 44 23.06 1.55 32.93
N ALA A 45 23.13 2.53 33.84
CA ALA A 45 22.36 3.77 33.71
C ALA A 45 22.81 4.67 32.56
N LEU A 46 24.05 4.55 32.09
CA LEU A 46 24.54 5.27 30.91
C LEU A 46 24.18 4.55 29.60
N ALA A 47 24.20 3.21 29.61
CA ALA A 47 23.92 2.37 28.45
C ALA A 47 22.41 2.20 28.18
N PHE A 48 21.60 1.99 29.21
CA PHE A 48 20.17 1.69 29.10
C PHE A 48 19.33 2.89 29.53
N ARG A 49 18.74 3.58 28.54
CA ARG A 49 17.86 4.73 28.74
C ARG A 49 16.42 4.23 28.82
N HIS A 50 15.86 4.17 30.03
CA HIS A 50 14.44 3.85 30.23
C HIS A 50 13.67 5.02 30.85
N PRO A 51 13.43 6.12 30.12
CA PRO A 51 12.46 7.12 30.57
C PRO A 51 11.05 6.52 30.48
N GLY A 52 10.41 6.29 31.63
CA GLY A 52 9.00 5.89 31.71
C GLY A 52 8.69 4.42 31.44
N ALA A 53 9.67 3.51 31.49
CA ALA A 53 9.41 2.07 31.37
C ALA A 53 8.62 1.55 32.59
N ALA A 54 7.77 0.53 32.37
CA ALA A 54 7.09 -0.13 33.46
C ALA A 54 8.11 -0.78 34.41
N LEU A 55 7.78 -0.88 35.71
CA LEU A 55 8.67 -1.46 36.73
C LEU A 55 9.15 -2.86 36.32
N LEU A 56 8.27 -3.65 35.71
CA LEU A 56 8.58 -4.99 35.21
C LEU A 56 9.64 -4.96 34.10
N ASP A 57 9.55 -4.05 33.14
CA ASP A 57 10.52 -3.94 32.05
C ASP A 57 11.92 -3.61 32.56
N ALA A 58 12.02 -2.73 33.57
CA ALA A 58 13.28 -2.37 34.21
C ALA A 58 13.91 -3.57 34.95
N ILE A 59 13.10 -4.33 35.69
CA ILE A 59 13.55 -5.54 36.40
C ILE A 59 14.03 -6.59 35.39
N VAL A 60 13.23 -6.89 34.37
CA VAL A 60 13.53 -7.94 33.39
C VAL A 60 14.75 -7.58 32.55
N SER A 61 14.87 -6.34 32.10
CA SER A 61 16.01 -5.88 31.28
C SER A 61 17.32 -5.94 32.06
N ALA A 62 17.32 -5.53 33.33
CA ALA A 62 18.51 -5.60 34.18
C ALA A 62 18.85 -7.03 34.61
N ALA A 63 17.85 -7.89 34.88
CA ALA A 63 18.07 -9.31 35.16
C ALA A 63 18.61 -10.08 33.95
N ALA A 64 18.22 -9.72 32.73
CA ALA A 64 18.75 -10.33 31.50
C ALA A 64 20.27 -10.14 31.33
N LEU A 65 20.84 -9.08 31.91
CA LEU A 65 22.29 -8.83 31.90
C LEU A 65 23.06 -9.72 32.89
N ALA A 66 22.36 -10.44 33.79
CA ALA A 66 23.00 -11.31 34.76
C ALA A 66 23.81 -12.43 34.12
N VAL A 67 23.31 -13.05 33.05
CA VAL A 67 23.98 -14.15 32.34
C VAL A 67 25.32 -13.70 31.73
N PRO A 68 25.38 -12.64 30.90
CA PRO A 68 26.65 -12.20 30.32
C PRO A 68 27.61 -11.64 31.37
N LEU A 69 27.12 -10.96 32.41
CA LEU A 69 27.98 -10.45 33.48
C LEU A 69 28.56 -11.58 34.34
N TRP A 70 27.76 -12.57 34.73
CA TRP A 70 28.24 -13.77 35.42
C TRP A 70 29.29 -14.51 34.58
N ALA A 71 29.01 -14.75 33.30
CA ALA A 71 29.97 -15.41 32.41
C ALA A 71 31.29 -14.61 32.32
N PHE A 72 31.22 -13.29 32.19
CA PHE A 72 32.42 -12.46 32.14
C PHE A 72 33.19 -12.45 33.47
N PHE A 73 32.52 -12.28 34.61
CA PHE A 73 33.18 -12.11 35.89
C PHE A 73 33.59 -13.44 36.54
N ASP A 74 32.71 -14.43 36.61
CA ASP A 74 32.95 -15.68 37.35
C ASP A 74 33.66 -16.76 36.51
N ILE A 75 33.42 -16.79 35.20
CA ILE A 75 34.01 -17.81 34.30
C ILE A 75 35.31 -17.30 33.67
N LEU A 76 35.41 -16.00 33.41
CA LEU A 76 36.51 -15.40 32.65
C LEU A 76 37.47 -14.58 33.52
N LEU A 77 36.99 -13.53 34.20
CA LEU A 77 37.84 -12.55 34.87
C LEU A 77 38.42 -13.07 36.20
N LEU A 78 37.60 -13.64 37.07
CA LEU A 78 38.03 -14.09 38.39
C LEU A 78 39.07 -15.24 38.33
N PRO A 79 38.91 -16.27 37.48
CA PRO A 79 39.96 -17.28 37.31
C PRO A 79 41.27 -16.69 36.78
N LEU A 80 41.18 -15.77 35.81
CA LEU A 80 42.35 -15.08 35.25
C LEU A 80 43.11 -14.27 36.30
N LEU A 81 42.40 -13.52 37.16
CA LEU A 81 43.00 -12.72 38.23
C LEU A 81 43.59 -13.56 39.37
N THR A 82 43.10 -14.79 39.56
CA THR A 82 43.55 -15.71 40.61
C THR A 82 44.58 -16.75 40.12
N GLY A 83 44.99 -16.66 38.86
CA GLY A 83 45.95 -17.59 38.25
C GLY A 83 45.39 -19.01 38.02
N GLN A 84 44.08 -19.17 38.04
CA GLN A 84 43.39 -20.44 37.78
C GLN A 84 43.11 -20.61 36.26
N PRO A 85 43.04 -21.84 35.74
CA PRO A 85 42.61 -22.07 34.37
C PRO A 85 41.17 -21.58 34.17
N LEU A 86 40.87 -21.05 32.98
CA LEU A 86 39.55 -20.57 32.65
C LEU A 86 38.52 -21.70 32.70
N LEU A 87 37.35 -21.44 33.29
CA LEU A 87 36.34 -22.45 33.64
C LEU A 87 35.34 -22.71 32.49
N TRP A 88 35.81 -22.86 31.26
CA TRP A 88 34.93 -23.12 30.09
C TRP A 88 34.48 -24.58 29.97
N THR A 89 34.96 -25.47 30.83
CA THR A 89 34.51 -26.86 30.89
C THR A 89 33.14 -26.96 31.57
N LEU A 90 32.34 -27.97 31.22
CA LEU A 90 31.01 -28.17 31.78
C LEU A 90 31.03 -28.21 33.32
N ASP A 91 31.99 -28.95 33.90
CA ASP A 91 32.15 -29.06 35.36
C ASP A 91 32.55 -27.71 35.99
N GLY A 92 33.41 -26.94 35.31
CA GLY A 92 33.82 -25.60 35.74
C GLY A 92 32.65 -24.62 35.76
N VAL A 93 31.85 -24.59 34.70
CA VAL A 93 30.65 -23.74 34.58
C VAL A 93 29.62 -24.11 35.64
N LEU A 94 29.35 -25.42 35.83
CA LEU A 94 28.38 -25.90 36.83
C LEU A 94 28.81 -25.57 38.27
N SER A 95 30.11 -25.61 38.58
CA SER A 95 30.62 -25.23 39.91
C SER A 95 30.35 -23.77 40.28
N ARG A 96 30.23 -22.89 39.26
CA ARG A 96 29.93 -21.45 39.43
C ARG A 96 28.47 -21.09 39.20
N PHE A 97 27.63 -22.05 38.81
CA PHE A 97 26.20 -21.83 38.58
C PHE A 97 25.46 -21.21 39.78
N PRO A 98 25.75 -21.55 41.05
CA PRO A 98 25.12 -20.87 42.19
C PRO A 98 25.37 -19.34 42.21
N ALA A 99 26.50 -18.87 41.68
CA ALA A 99 26.78 -17.43 41.59
C ALA A 99 25.86 -16.74 40.57
N LEU A 100 25.38 -17.43 39.53
CA LEU A 100 24.42 -16.87 38.57
C LEU A 100 23.12 -16.42 39.24
N VAL A 101 22.69 -17.14 40.29
CA VAL A 101 21.51 -16.77 41.08
C VAL A 101 21.72 -15.40 41.72
N ASN A 102 22.89 -15.17 42.34
CA ASN A 102 23.25 -13.88 42.93
C ASN A 102 23.31 -12.77 41.89
N TRP A 103 23.87 -13.04 40.70
CA TRP A 103 23.86 -12.11 39.57
C TRP A 103 22.45 -11.76 39.08
N THR A 104 21.54 -12.74 39.08
CA THR A 104 20.15 -12.55 38.65
C THR A 104 19.40 -11.68 39.66
N PHE A 105 19.55 -11.95 40.96
CA PHE A 105 18.99 -11.12 42.02
C PHE A 105 19.60 -9.71 42.03
N PHE A 106 20.90 -9.59 41.81
CA PHE A 106 21.57 -8.29 41.64
C PHE A 106 20.97 -7.51 40.48
N GLY A 107 20.81 -8.12 39.30
CA GLY A 107 20.24 -7.47 38.12
C GLY A 107 18.80 -7.01 38.37
N ALA A 108 17.96 -7.89 38.96
CA ALA A 108 16.59 -7.55 39.31
C ALA A 108 16.52 -6.39 40.34
N ALA A 109 17.34 -6.44 41.39
CA ALA A 109 17.42 -5.39 42.41
C ALA A 109 17.93 -4.06 41.84
N LEU A 110 18.92 -4.11 40.94
CA LEU A 110 19.45 -2.95 40.24
C LEU A 110 18.35 -2.27 39.41
N GLY A 111 17.60 -3.05 38.61
CA GLY A 111 16.48 -2.54 37.82
C GLY A 111 15.37 -1.93 38.68
N PHE A 112 14.98 -2.61 39.76
CA PHE A 112 13.98 -2.13 40.71
C PHE A 112 14.40 -0.81 41.39
N LEU A 113 15.59 -0.79 42.00
CA LEU A 113 16.10 0.38 42.71
C LEU A 113 16.32 1.57 41.77
N ARG A 114 16.77 1.30 40.54
CA ARG A 114 16.95 2.34 39.53
C ARG A 114 15.64 2.99 39.12
N GLN A 115 14.57 2.20 38.96
CA GLN A 115 13.23 2.71 38.68
C GLN A 115 12.70 3.50 39.87
N MET A 116 12.85 2.99 41.09
CA MET A 116 12.43 3.67 42.31
C MET A 116 13.13 5.02 42.50
N PHE A 117 14.44 5.09 42.32
CA PHE A 117 15.18 6.35 42.39
C PHE A 117 14.85 7.28 41.23
N GLY A 118 14.52 6.76 40.06
CA GLY A 118 13.98 7.54 38.95
C GLY A 118 12.69 8.26 39.36
N LEU A 119 11.71 7.51 39.86
CA LEU A 119 10.41 8.04 40.31
C LEU A 119 10.56 9.01 41.49
N LEU A 120 11.44 8.72 42.45
CA LEU A 120 11.71 9.60 43.58
C LEU A 120 12.35 10.91 43.10
N ALA A 121 13.32 10.83 42.20
CA ALA A 121 13.93 12.02 41.63
C ALA A 121 12.92 12.84 40.83
N ASP A 122 12.00 12.18 40.10
CA ASP A 122 10.94 12.85 39.33
C ASP A 122 9.95 13.59 40.25
N ARG A 123 9.64 13.01 41.42
CA ARG A 123 8.83 13.68 42.45
C ARG A 123 9.55 14.86 43.12
N LEU A 124 10.85 14.75 43.39
CA LEU A 124 11.61 15.76 44.12
C LEU A 124 12.08 16.92 43.24
N PHE A 125 12.46 16.65 41.99
CA PHE A 125 13.13 17.60 41.11
C PHE A 125 12.36 17.84 39.80
N GLY A 126 11.14 17.32 39.70
CA GLY A 126 10.34 17.32 38.46
C GLY A 126 10.84 16.27 37.45
N PRO A 127 9.97 15.85 36.50
CA PRO A 127 10.37 14.97 35.42
C PRO A 127 11.44 15.66 34.58
N LEU A 128 12.50 14.93 34.23
CA LEU A 128 13.45 15.43 33.25
C LEU A 128 12.67 15.67 31.95
N ALA A 129 12.61 16.94 31.52
CA ALA A 129 12.00 17.29 30.25
C ALA A 129 12.65 16.41 29.18
N ALA A 130 11.86 15.51 28.58
CA ALA A 130 12.30 14.83 27.37
C ALA A 130 12.76 15.94 26.43
N SER A 131 14.02 15.90 26.02
CA SER A 131 14.44 16.76 24.91
C SER A 131 13.41 16.54 23.83
N PRO A 132 12.74 17.59 23.29
CA PRO A 132 11.80 17.40 22.21
C PRO A 132 12.56 16.61 21.16
N GLN A 133 12.20 15.33 20.99
CA GLN A 133 12.64 14.61 19.83
C GLN A 133 11.91 15.35 18.73
N THR A 134 12.62 16.22 18.03
CA THR A 134 12.18 16.73 16.75
C THR A 134 11.99 15.47 15.92
N GLN A 135 10.77 14.93 15.89
CA GLN A 135 10.43 13.89 14.94
C GLN A 135 10.85 14.47 13.60
N PRO A 136 11.74 13.79 12.84
CA PRO A 136 12.12 14.30 11.53
C PRO A 136 10.82 14.60 10.79
N ALA A 137 10.70 15.82 10.27
CA ALA A 137 9.48 16.24 9.60
C ALA A 137 9.22 15.27 8.45
N VAL A 138 8.20 14.44 8.60
CA VAL A 138 7.87 13.43 7.59
C VAL A 138 7.30 14.15 6.38
N THR A 139 8.01 14.08 5.27
CA THR A 139 7.55 14.61 3.97
C THR A 139 6.44 13.70 3.45
N ARG A 140 5.25 14.26 3.26
CA ARG A 140 4.06 13.53 2.83
C ARG A 140 3.84 13.71 1.33
N ILE A 141 3.95 12.61 0.58
CA ILE A 141 3.64 12.59 -0.84
C ILE A 141 2.32 11.84 -1.04
N VAL A 142 1.32 12.54 -1.55
CA VAL A 142 -0.01 11.97 -1.83
C VAL A 142 -0.21 11.84 -3.33
N ILE A 143 -0.51 10.64 -3.79
CA ILE A 143 -0.76 10.30 -5.19
C ILE A 143 -2.25 10.06 -5.35
N LEU A 144 -2.88 10.78 -6.27
CA LEU A 144 -4.33 10.72 -6.51
C LEU A 144 -4.59 9.91 -7.78
N GLY A 145 -5.12 8.70 -7.63
CA GLY A 145 -5.46 7.77 -8.71
C GLY A 145 -4.59 6.50 -8.71
N GLY A 146 -5.24 5.34 -8.73
CA GLY A 146 -4.62 4.01 -8.81
C GLY A 146 -4.43 3.47 -10.24
N GLY A 147 -4.43 4.34 -11.25
CA GLY A 147 -4.19 3.98 -12.65
C GLY A 147 -2.69 3.85 -12.98
N PHE A 148 -2.38 3.67 -14.27
CA PHE A 148 -1.00 3.51 -14.76
C PHE A 148 -0.04 4.56 -14.22
N ALA A 149 -0.35 5.85 -14.40
CA ALA A 149 0.51 6.94 -13.97
C ALA A 149 0.74 6.95 -12.45
N GLY A 150 -0.31 6.72 -11.65
CA GLY A 150 -0.23 6.75 -10.20
C GLY A 150 0.57 5.58 -9.63
N VAL A 151 0.32 4.36 -10.12
CA VAL A 151 1.05 3.17 -9.68
C VAL A 151 2.50 3.22 -10.11
N THR A 152 2.81 3.60 -11.35
CA THR A 152 4.20 3.74 -11.82
C THR A 152 4.93 4.83 -11.03
N THR A 153 4.28 5.95 -10.72
CA THR A 153 4.86 6.99 -9.87
C THR A 153 5.16 6.45 -8.47
N ALA A 154 4.20 5.75 -7.85
CA ALA A 154 4.39 5.15 -6.53
C ALA A 154 5.56 4.15 -6.52
N GLN A 155 5.63 3.25 -7.51
CA GLN A 155 6.73 2.29 -7.66
C GLN A 155 8.09 2.99 -7.79
N TYR A 156 8.17 4.05 -8.60
CA TYR A 156 9.40 4.82 -8.74
C TYR A 156 9.79 5.47 -7.41
N LEU A 157 8.85 6.10 -6.70
CA LEU A 157 9.12 6.73 -5.40
C LEU A 157 9.51 5.70 -4.33
N GLU A 158 8.92 4.51 -4.32
CA GLU A 158 9.34 3.40 -3.44
C GLU A 158 10.80 3.02 -3.70
N GLN A 159 11.22 2.94 -4.97
CA GLN A 159 12.60 2.64 -5.35
C GLN A 159 13.56 3.77 -4.98
N GLN A 160 13.18 5.03 -5.24
CA GLN A 160 14.05 6.18 -4.98
C GLN A 160 14.28 6.41 -3.48
N PHE A 161 13.24 6.28 -2.66
CA PHE A 161 13.33 6.57 -1.23
C PHE A 161 13.56 5.32 -0.36
N GLY A 162 13.56 4.10 -0.92
CA GLY A 162 13.86 2.86 -0.19
C GLY A 162 13.00 2.62 1.06
N ALA A 163 13.62 2.60 2.24
CA ALA A 163 12.96 2.46 3.54
C ALA A 163 13.06 3.73 4.40
N ASP A 164 13.29 4.89 3.80
CA ASP A 164 13.48 6.16 4.51
C ASP A 164 12.24 6.55 5.35
N PRO A 165 12.32 6.56 6.68
CA PRO A 165 11.19 6.92 7.54
C PRO A 165 10.80 8.40 7.46
N ALA A 166 11.64 9.26 6.84
CA ALA A 166 11.33 10.67 6.64
C ALA A 166 10.38 10.93 5.46
N VAL A 167 10.03 9.92 4.66
CA VAL A 167 9.10 10.06 3.53
C VAL A 167 7.92 9.11 3.67
N ALA A 168 6.72 9.67 3.72
CA ALA A 168 5.46 8.94 3.72
C ALA A 168 4.80 9.01 2.34
N LEU A 169 4.58 7.84 1.72
CA LEU A 169 3.89 7.70 0.45
C LEU A 169 2.46 7.23 0.69
N THR A 170 1.49 7.95 0.14
CA THR A 170 0.07 7.56 0.18
C THR A 170 -0.49 7.59 -1.22
N LEU A 171 -1.21 6.54 -1.63
CA LEU A 171 -1.97 6.50 -2.87
C LEU A 171 -3.45 6.39 -2.54
N VAL A 172 -4.24 7.32 -3.08
CA VAL A 172 -5.70 7.36 -2.97
C VAL A 172 -6.31 6.86 -4.27
N SER A 173 -7.24 5.92 -4.20
CA SER A 173 -7.94 5.38 -5.37
C SER A 173 -9.34 4.92 -5.00
N GLU A 174 -10.31 5.11 -5.90
CA GLU A 174 -11.68 4.62 -5.73
C GLU A 174 -11.72 3.08 -5.75
N THR A 175 -10.85 2.48 -6.57
CA THR A 175 -10.67 1.03 -6.68
C THR A 175 -9.44 0.55 -5.92
N ASN A 176 -9.45 -0.72 -5.52
CA ASN A 176 -8.34 -1.39 -4.84
C ASN A 176 -7.34 -2.07 -5.78
N ALA A 177 -7.52 -1.93 -7.10
CA ALA A 177 -6.72 -2.61 -8.13
C ALA A 177 -6.41 -1.67 -9.30
N LEU A 178 -5.21 -1.85 -9.87
CA LEU A 178 -4.83 -1.31 -11.17
C LEU A 178 -5.52 -2.11 -12.27
N LEU A 179 -6.28 -1.42 -13.10
CA LEU A 179 -6.91 -2.00 -14.29
C LEU A 179 -5.98 -1.84 -15.50
N PHE A 180 -5.63 -2.94 -16.17
CA PHE A 180 -4.92 -2.92 -17.44
C PHE A 180 -5.89 -2.62 -18.59
N THR A 181 -6.26 -1.34 -18.70
CA THR A 181 -7.28 -0.86 -19.65
C THR A 181 -7.06 -1.22 -21.13
N PRO A 182 -5.83 -1.44 -21.65
CA PRO A 182 -5.64 -1.87 -23.03
C PRO A 182 -6.30 -3.22 -23.38
N MET A 183 -6.57 -4.08 -22.38
CA MET A 183 -7.20 -5.39 -22.60
C MET A 183 -8.69 -5.40 -22.26
N LEU A 184 -9.31 -4.22 -22.10
CA LEU A 184 -10.71 -4.12 -21.70
C LEU A 184 -11.67 -4.66 -22.79
N ALA A 185 -11.29 -4.52 -24.06
CA ALA A 185 -12.08 -5.02 -25.20
C ALA A 185 -12.16 -6.54 -25.21
N GLU A 186 -11.07 -7.22 -24.83
CA GLU A 186 -11.01 -8.67 -24.71
C GLU A 186 -11.97 -9.19 -23.62
N VAL A 187 -12.13 -8.45 -22.52
CA VAL A 187 -13.11 -8.80 -21.48
C VAL A 187 -14.55 -8.62 -21.97
N ALA A 188 -14.82 -7.54 -22.71
CA ALA A 188 -16.13 -7.29 -23.32
C ALA A 188 -16.48 -8.32 -24.41
N GLY A 189 -15.48 -8.76 -25.18
CA GLY A 189 -15.58 -9.81 -26.20
C GLY A 189 -15.45 -11.24 -25.65
N SER A 190 -15.37 -11.42 -24.33
CA SER A 190 -15.29 -12.73 -23.66
C SER A 190 -14.08 -13.60 -24.04
N SER A 191 -13.04 -13.04 -24.63
CA SER A 191 -11.76 -13.73 -24.91
C SER A 191 -10.84 -13.76 -23.70
N LEU A 192 -11.08 -12.87 -22.71
CA LEU A 192 -10.28 -12.77 -21.50
C LEU A 192 -11.14 -12.63 -20.24
N GLU A 193 -10.74 -13.34 -19.18
CA GLU A 193 -11.39 -13.23 -17.87
C GLU A 193 -11.06 -11.88 -17.18
N PRO A 194 -12.03 -11.23 -16.51
CA PRO A 194 -11.84 -9.94 -15.85
C PRO A 194 -10.67 -9.90 -14.86
N THR A 195 -10.41 -11.01 -14.16
CA THR A 195 -9.35 -11.11 -13.16
C THR A 195 -7.95 -11.05 -13.76
N HIS A 196 -7.78 -11.41 -15.05
CA HIS A 196 -6.47 -11.37 -15.72
C HIS A 196 -5.98 -9.95 -15.99
N ILE A 197 -6.86 -8.95 -15.95
CA ILE A 197 -6.52 -7.54 -16.22
C ILE A 197 -6.62 -6.64 -14.99
N SER A 198 -6.85 -7.23 -13.81
CA SER A 198 -7.00 -6.51 -12.54
C SER A 198 -5.91 -6.92 -11.57
N HIS A 199 -5.01 -5.99 -11.23
CA HIS A 199 -3.88 -6.25 -10.35
C HIS A 199 -4.03 -5.49 -9.03
N PRO A 200 -4.15 -6.16 -7.86
CA PRO A 200 -4.36 -5.47 -6.59
C PRO A 200 -3.26 -4.44 -6.28
N LEU A 201 -3.65 -3.24 -5.86
CA LEU A 201 -2.70 -2.15 -5.54
C LEU A 201 -1.81 -2.54 -4.36
N ARG A 202 -2.36 -3.28 -3.39
CA ARG A 202 -1.64 -3.72 -2.19
C ARG A 202 -0.59 -4.81 -2.46
N SER A 203 -0.69 -5.55 -3.56
CA SER A 203 0.37 -6.46 -4.00
C SER A 203 1.38 -5.74 -4.91
N ALA A 204 0.93 -4.73 -5.67
CA ALA A 204 1.77 -3.93 -6.55
C ALA A 204 2.74 -2.99 -5.81
N LEU A 205 2.34 -2.52 -4.63
CA LEU A 205 3.02 -1.48 -3.85
C LEU A 205 3.26 -2.00 -2.43
N ARG A 206 4.51 -2.00 -2.00
CA ARG A 206 4.91 -2.63 -0.72
C ARG A 206 5.05 -1.64 0.42
N ARG A 207 5.40 -0.40 0.11
CA ARG A 207 5.66 0.66 1.10
C ARG A 207 4.56 1.72 1.11
N THR A 208 3.91 1.94 -0.02
CA THR A 208 2.90 2.98 -0.20
C THR A 208 1.63 2.61 0.57
N THR A 209 1.15 3.55 1.39
CA THR A 209 -0.14 3.38 2.08
C THR A 209 -1.26 3.55 1.07
N ILE A 210 -2.08 2.50 0.91
CA ILE A 210 -3.24 2.54 0.00
C ILE A 210 -4.49 2.95 0.77
N VAL A 211 -5.07 4.08 0.39
CA VAL A 211 -6.35 4.58 0.89
C VAL A 211 -7.39 4.39 -0.21
N ARG A 212 -8.40 3.57 0.06
CA ARG A 212 -9.57 3.47 -0.82
C ARG A 212 -10.52 4.62 -0.51
N GLY A 213 -10.87 5.41 -1.51
CA GLY A 213 -11.79 6.52 -1.37
C GLY A 213 -11.85 7.40 -2.63
N GLU A 214 -12.89 8.21 -2.70
CA GLU A 214 -13.13 9.17 -3.78
C GLU A 214 -12.59 10.54 -3.38
N VAL A 215 -11.82 11.17 -4.27
CA VAL A 215 -11.26 12.50 -4.02
C VAL A 215 -12.29 13.56 -4.40
N GLU A 216 -12.81 14.29 -3.40
CA GLU A 216 -13.82 15.32 -3.63
C GLU A 216 -13.21 16.69 -3.94
N ARG A 217 -12.14 17.03 -3.22
CA ARG A 217 -11.52 18.36 -3.30
C ARG A 217 -10.04 18.32 -2.95
N VAL A 218 -9.24 19.10 -3.67
CA VAL A 218 -7.84 19.36 -3.31
C VAL A 218 -7.69 20.83 -2.92
N ASP A 219 -7.35 21.08 -1.66
CA ASP A 219 -7.04 22.40 -1.14
C ASP A 219 -5.54 22.66 -1.30
N LEU A 220 -5.19 23.49 -2.28
CA LEU A 220 -3.79 23.87 -2.54
C LEU A 220 -3.24 24.85 -1.51
N GLY A 221 -4.09 25.74 -0.97
CA GLY A 221 -3.69 26.74 0.02
C GLY A 221 -3.47 26.11 1.40
N GLY A 222 -4.40 25.25 1.82
CA GLY A 222 -4.32 24.48 3.06
C GLY A 222 -3.52 23.17 2.96
N ARG A 223 -3.02 22.82 1.76
CA ARG A 223 -2.25 21.61 1.45
C ARG A 223 -2.87 20.31 1.98
N ARG A 224 -4.15 20.10 1.65
CA ARG A 224 -4.91 18.91 2.04
C ARG A 224 -5.78 18.39 0.92
N VAL A 225 -5.97 17.08 0.90
CA VAL A 225 -6.91 16.39 0.03
C VAL A 225 -8.11 15.97 0.88
N VAL A 226 -9.31 16.37 0.47
CA VAL A 226 -10.57 15.93 1.07
C VAL A 226 -11.08 14.75 0.26
N LEU A 227 -11.32 13.64 0.93
CA LEU A 227 -11.82 12.42 0.32
C LEU A 227 -12.94 11.81 1.15
N THR A 228 -13.79 11.04 0.48
CA THR A 228 -14.87 10.27 1.11
C THR A 228 -14.53 8.79 1.10
N THR A 229 -14.76 8.12 2.24
CA THR A 229 -14.54 6.68 2.41
C THR A 229 -15.86 5.94 2.67
N ASP A 230 -15.96 4.73 2.11
CA ASP A 230 -17.17 3.90 2.05
C ASP A 230 -17.89 3.65 3.39
N GLU A 231 -17.20 3.68 4.54
CA GLU A 231 -17.77 3.14 5.78
C GLU A 231 -18.76 4.08 6.50
N ARG A 232 -18.75 5.40 6.25
CA ARG A 232 -19.67 6.37 6.92
C ARG A 232 -19.97 7.67 6.14
N ALA A 233 -19.56 7.79 4.88
CA ALA A 233 -19.47 9.09 4.18
C ALA A 233 -18.71 10.17 5.00
N ALA A 234 -17.85 9.73 5.93
CA ALA A 234 -17.08 10.64 6.75
C ALA A 234 -15.98 11.22 5.86
N GLN A 235 -16.03 12.54 5.66
CA GLN A 235 -14.96 13.25 5.00
C GLN A 235 -13.67 13.08 5.80
N ARG A 236 -12.63 12.66 5.10
CA ARG A 236 -11.27 12.54 5.63
C ARG A 236 -10.39 13.56 4.94
N GLU A 237 -9.63 14.30 5.73
CA GLU A 237 -8.58 15.17 5.21
C GLU A 237 -7.23 14.45 5.26
N LEU A 238 -6.50 14.47 4.15
CA LEU A 238 -5.13 14.00 4.04
C LEU A 238 -4.20 15.19 3.78
N PRO A 239 -3.37 15.60 4.76
CA PRO A 239 -2.37 16.63 4.53
C PRO A 239 -1.26 16.12 3.62
N TYR A 240 -0.71 17.00 2.79
CA TYR A 240 0.41 16.67 1.90
C TYR A 240 1.45 17.78 1.87
N ASP A 241 2.69 17.42 1.57
CA ASP A 241 3.75 18.36 1.18
C ASP A 241 3.87 18.39 -0.35
N HIS A 242 3.68 17.23 -0.98
CA HIS A 242 3.59 17.08 -2.44
C HIS A 242 2.34 16.28 -2.81
N VAL A 243 1.65 16.72 -3.87
CA VAL A 243 0.50 16.03 -4.45
C VAL A 243 0.76 15.69 -5.91
N VAL A 244 0.46 14.46 -6.31
CA VAL A 244 0.54 13.99 -7.69
C VAL A 244 -0.87 13.72 -8.20
N PHE A 245 -1.25 14.40 -9.27
CA PHE A 245 -2.54 14.19 -9.94
C PHE A 245 -2.42 13.12 -11.02
N ALA A 246 -2.99 11.95 -10.77
CA ALA A 246 -3.01 10.80 -11.67
C ALA A 246 -4.43 10.19 -11.79
N LEU A 247 -5.46 11.04 -11.69
CA LEU A 247 -6.88 10.66 -11.61
C LEU A 247 -7.46 10.10 -12.92
N GLY A 248 -6.71 10.20 -14.03
CA GLY A 248 -7.17 9.75 -15.34
C GLY A 248 -8.19 10.71 -15.97
N ALA A 249 -9.08 10.16 -16.79
CA ALA A 249 -10.08 10.92 -17.52
C ALA A 249 -11.39 10.14 -17.67
N VAL A 250 -12.51 10.86 -17.59
CA VAL A 250 -13.87 10.32 -17.77
C VAL A 250 -14.31 10.36 -19.23
N SER A 251 -15.40 9.66 -19.54
CA SER A 251 -16.03 9.74 -20.87
C SER A 251 -16.74 11.08 -21.07
N ASN A 252 -16.62 11.62 -22.28
CA ASN A 252 -17.21 12.90 -22.65
C ASN A 252 -18.30 12.67 -23.70
N PHE A 253 -19.55 12.92 -23.30
CA PHE A 253 -20.72 12.77 -24.16
C PHE A 253 -21.05 14.05 -24.96
N LEU A 254 -20.23 15.10 -24.88
CA LEU A 254 -20.37 16.35 -25.65
C LEU A 254 -21.77 17.01 -25.49
N GLY A 255 -22.38 16.88 -24.31
CA GLY A 255 -23.72 17.40 -24.03
C GLY A 255 -24.88 16.54 -24.54
N LEU A 256 -24.62 15.38 -25.15
CA LEU A 256 -25.64 14.44 -25.62
C LEU A 256 -26.20 13.60 -24.47
N HIS A 257 -26.98 14.23 -23.59
CA HIS A 257 -27.53 13.60 -22.39
C HIS A 257 -28.45 12.40 -22.70
N ASN A 258 -29.16 12.44 -23.82
CA ASN A 258 -30.00 11.34 -24.29
C ASN A 258 -29.17 10.10 -24.68
N VAL A 259 -28.01 10.31 -25.30
CA VAL A 259 -27.07 9.22 -25.63
C VAL A 259 -26.49 8.66 -24.35
N GLN A 260 -25.99 9.52 -23.47
CA GLN A 260 -25.41 9.10 -22.19
C GLN A 260 -26.38 8.22 -21.38
N ALA A 261 -27.66 8.58 -21.32
CA ALA A 261 -28.68 7.81 -20.59
C ALA A 261 -29.04 6.46 -21.22
N GLN A 262 -28.71 6.24 -22.50
CA GLN A 262 -29.09 5.05 -23.27
C GLN A 262 -27.89 4.23 -23.77
N SER A 263 -26.67 4.61 -23.38
CA SER A 263 -25.44 3.96 -23.80
C SER A 263 -24.67 3.38 -22.61
N PHE A 264 -23.85 2.38 -22.88
CA PHE A 264 -22.84 1.92 -21.93
C PHE A 264 -21.58 2.76 -22.09
N ASP A 265 -20.96 3.12 -20.97
CA ASP A 265 -19.58 3.59 -20.99
C ASP A 265 -18.64 2.40 -21.28
N PHE A 266 -17.36 2.66 -21.53
CA PHE A 266 -16.34 1.65 -21.76
C PHE A 266 -15.00 2.10 -21.17
N LYS A 267 -14.98 2.27 -19.85
CA LYS A 267 -13.81 2.79 -19.10
C LYS A 267 -13.40 1.89 -17.94
N SER A 268 -14.33 1.15 -17.39
CA SER A 268 -14.11 0.29 -16.22
C SER A 268 -14.31 -1.18 -16.54
N LEU A 269 -13.80 -2.04 -15.66
CA LEU A 269 -14.04 -3.48 -15.74
C LEU A 269 -15.54 -3.83 -15.67
N LEU A 270 -16.28 -3.07 -14.86
CA LEU A 270 -17.73 -3.23 -14.72
C LEU A 270 -18.45 -2.92 -16.04
N ASP A 271 -18.00 -1.91 -16.77
CA ASP A 271 -18.56 -1.55 -18.06
C ASP A 271 -18.38 -2.67 -19.09
N ALA A 272 -17.17 -3.23 -19.19
CA ALA A 272 -16.89 -4.35 -20.10
C ALA A 272 -17.79 -5.57 -19.80
N ILE A 273 -17.95 -5.91 -18.53
CA ILE A 273 -18.83 -7.00 -18.09
C ILE A 273 -20.30 -6.69 -18.43
N ARG A 274 -20.76 -5.45 -18.19
CA ARG A 274 -22.13 -5.01 -18.53
C ARG A 274 -22.39 -5.12 -20.02
N ILE A 275 -21.46 -4.65 -20.86
CA ILE A 275 -21.56 -4.76 -22.32
C ILE A 275 -21.67 -6.23 -22.74
N ARG A 276 -20.77 -7.10 -22.25
CA ARG A 276 -20.81 -8.53 -22.56
C ARG A 276 -22.14 -9.17 -22.19
N ASN A 277 -22.61 -8.92 -20.98
CA ASN A 277 -23.88 -9.47 -20.50
C ASN A 277 -25.06 -8.95 -21.32
N GLN A 278 -25.05 -7.67 -21.70
CA GLN A 278 -26.06 -7.10 -22.59
C GLN A 278 -26.06 -7.78 -23.96
N VAL A 279 -24.90 -8.07 -24.53
CA VAL A 279 -24.81 -8.78 -25.82
C VAL A 279 -25.42 -10.17 -25.71
N ILE A 280 -25.08 -10.93 -24.66
CA ILE A 280 -25.66 -12.26 -24.41
C ILE A 280 -27.18 -12.17 -24.28
N GLU A 281 -27.68 -11.22 -23.47
CA GLU A 281 -29.11 -10.99 -23.30
C GLU A 281 -29.82 -10.66 -24.63
N MET A 282 -29.18 -9.90 -25.52
CA MET A 282 -29.73 -9.62 -26.84
C MET A 282 -29.78 -10.87 -27.72
N LEU A 283 -28.80 -11.76 -27.64
CA LEU A 283 -28.81 -13.04 -28.36
C LEU A 283 -29.94 -13.96 -27.85
N GLU A 284 -30.11 -14.09 -26.53
CA GLU A 284 -31.20 -14.87 -25.92
C GLU A 284 -32.57 -14.36 -26.36
N ARG A 285 -32.77 -13.04 -26.33
CA ARG A 285 -34.02 -12.41 -26.75
C ARG A 285 -34.24 -12.56 -28.27
N ALA A 286 -33.19 -12.40 -29.07
CA ALA A 286 -33.28 -12.52 -30.51
C ALA A 286 -33.64 -13.94 -30.95
N ASP A 287 -33.10 -14.96 -30.29
CA ASP A 287 -33.41 -16.37 -30.59
C ASP A 287 -34.90 -16.67 -30.36
N GLN A 288 -35.53 -16.04 -29.35
CA GLN A 288 -36.95 -16.18 -29.05
C GLN A 288 -37.88 -15.24 -29.84
N GLU A 289 -37.35 -14.31 -30.64
CA GLU A 289 -38.16 -13.29 -31.33
C GLU A 289 -38.65 -13.79 -32.71
N PRO A 290 -39.97 -13.97 -32.89
CA PRO A 290 -40.53 -14.44 -34.16
C PRO A 290 -40.55 -13.36 -35.25
N ASP A 291 -40.66 -12.07 -34.90
CA ASP A 291 -40.68 -10.98 -35.88
C ASP A 291 -39.25 -10.69 -36.39
N PRO A 292 -38.95 -10.93 -37.68
CA PRO A 292 -37.62 -10.71 -38.23
C PRO A 292 -37.13 -9.26 -38.10
N LEU A 293 -38.03 -8.28 -38.14
CA LEU A 293 -37.65 -6.87 -38.01
C LEU A 293 -37.20 -6.54 -36.58
N ARG A 294 -37.91 -7.04 -35.57
CA ARG A 294 -37.53 -6.89 -34.16
C ARG A 294 -36.27 -7.67 -33.84
N ARG A 295 -36.14 -8.88 -34.36
CA ARG A 295 -34.94 -9.70 -34.20
C ARG A 295 -33.71 -8.98 -34.76
N GLN A 296 -33.81 -8.38 -35.94
CA GLN A 296 -32.73 -7.56 -36.50
C GLN A 296 -32.36 -6.36 -35.61
N GLN A 297 -33.33 -5.72 -34.94
CA GLN A 297 -33.06 -4.61 -34.02
C GLN A 297 -32.28 -5.08 -32.78
N LEU A 298 -32.62 -6.24 -32.22
CA LEU A 298 -31.91 -6.84 -31.08
C LEU A 298 -30.46 -7.19 -31.44
N LEU A 299 -30.22 -7.57 -32.70
CA LEU A 299 -28.92 -8.02 -33.21
C LEU A 299 -28.05 -6.89 -33.80
N ARG A 300 -28.39 -5.63 -33.51
CA ARG A 300 -27.63 -4.46 -33.97
C ARG A 300 -26.90 -3.80 -32.82
N PHE A 301 -25.58 -3.89 -32.85
CA PHE A 301 -24.70 -3.32 -31.83
C PHE A 301 -23.99 -2.09 -32.41
N VAL A 302 -24.17 -0.94 -31.75
CA VAL A 302 -23.62 0.34 -32.23
C VAL A 302 -22.54 0.82 -31.25
N ILE A 303 -21.34 1.04 -31.78
CA ILE A 303 -20.18 1.55 -31.05
C ILE A 303 -19.92 2.98 -31.53
N ALA A 304 -19.91 3.93 -30.60
CA ALA A 304 -19.61 5.32 -30.87
C ALA A 304 -18.13 5.63 -30.58
N GLY A 305 -17.41 6.08 -31.61
CA GLY A 305 -16.01 6.50 -31.55
C GLY A 305 -15.04 5.51 -32.17
N GLY A 306 -14.68 5.70 -33.45
CA GLY A 306 -13.63 4.93 -34.13
C GLY A 306 -12.19 5.26 -33.77
N GLY A 307 -11.86 5.62 -32.53
CA GLY A 307 -10.47 5.63 -32.04
C GLY A 307 -10.00 4.21 -31.66
N PHE A 308 -8.84 4.07 -31.01
CA PHE A 308 -8.31 2.75 -30.61
C PHE A 308 -9.36 1.90 -29.86
N SER A 309 -9.88 2.40 -28.74
CA SER A 309 -10.79 1.63 -27.88
C SER A 309 -12.09 1.21 -28.57
N GLY A 310 -12.68 2.07 -29.39
CA GLY A 310 -13.93 1.72 -30.08
C GLY A 310 -13.72 0.81 -31.29
N ALA A 311 -12.59 0.94 -31.99
CA ALA A 311 -12.23 0.00 -33.04
C ALA A 311 -11.93 -1.41 -32.48
N GLU A 312 -11.19 -1.49 -31.38
CA GLU A 312 -10.93 -2.75 -30.66
C GLU A 312 -12.21 -3.37 -30.11
N LEU A 313 -13.07 -2.58 -29.45
CA LEU A 313 -14.35 -3.07 -28.95
C LEU A 313 -15.25 -3.58 -30.09
N ALA A 314 -15.31 -2.87 -31.22
CA ALA A 314 -16.08 -3.32 -32.37
C ALA A 314 -15.56 -4.65 -32.95
N GLY A 315 -14.24 -4.83 -33.00
CA GLY A 315 -13.61 -6.09 -33.42
C GLY A 315 -13.92 -7.22 -32.44
N ALA A 316 -13.67 -7.01 -31.15
CA ALA A 316 -13.90 -8.00 -30.10
C ALA A 316 -15.38 -8.43 -30.02
N LEU A 317 -16.33 -7.49 -30.13
CA LEU A 317 -17.75 -7.81 -30.16
C LEU A 317 -18.17 -8.52 -31.45
N ASN A 318 -17.59 -8.19 -32.60
CA ASN A 318 -17.84 -8.95 -33.84
C ASN A 318 -17.45 -10.41 -33.68
N ASP A 319 -16.26 -10.66 -33.16
CA ASP A 319 -15.73 -12.02 -32.98
C ASP A 319 -16.55 -12.79 -31.94
N PHE A 320 -16.90 -12.13 -30.83
CA PHE A 320 -17.76 -12.70 -29.81
C PHE A 320 -19.14 -13.09 -30.35
N VAL A 321 -19.86 -12.14 -30.96
CA VAL A 321 -21.20 -12.38 -31.49
C VAL A 321 -21.16 -13.48 -32.54
N ARG A 322 -20.25 -13.40 -33.51
CA ARG A 322 -20.16 -14.41 -34.59
C ARG A 322 -19.78 -15.79 -34.06
N GLY A 323 -18.88 -15.87 -33.09
CA GLY A 323 -18.54 -17.12 -32.42
C GLY A 323 -19.72 -17.73 -31.66
N SER A 324 -20.53 -16.89 -31.01
CA SER A 324 -21.70 -17.34 -30.24
C SER A 324 -22.84 -17.86 -31.11
N LEU A 325 -22.99 -17.41 -32.36
CA LEU A 325 -24.10 -17.82 -33.23
C LEU A 325 -24.18 -19.33 -33.50
N ALA A 326 -23.09 -20.08 -33.32
CA ALA A 326 -23.12 -21.54 -33.39
C ALA A 326 -24.08 -22.18 -32.35
N TYR A 327 -24.36 -21.48 -31.26
CA TYR A 327 -25.28 -21.91 -30.20
C TYR A 327 -26.71 -21.38 -30.37
N TYR A 328 -26.95 -20.47 -31.33
CA TYR A 328 -28.25 -19.84 -31.59
C TYR A 328 -28.74 -20.15 -33.02
N PRO A 329 -29.21 -21.38 -33.27
CA PRO A 329 -29.50 -21.86 -34.63
C PRO A 329 -30.65 -21.12 -35.33
N ARG A 330 -31.48 -20.36 -34.60
CA ARG A 330 -32.58 -19.57 -35.18
C ARG A 330 -32.13 -18.20 -35.69
N ILE A 331 -30.87 -17.83 -35.44
CA ILE A 331 -30.30 -16.54 -35.83
C ILE A 331 -29.35 -16.74 -37.01
N ALA A 332 -29.65 -16.13 -38.16
CA ALA A 332 -28.73 -16.17 -39.28
C ALA A 332 -27.56 -15.21 -39.07
N ALA A 333 -26.35 -15.61 -39.47
CA ALA A 333 -25.14 -14.81 -39.33
C ALA A 333 -25.15 -13.47 -40.08
N ALA A 334 -26.06 -13.30 -41.04
CA ALA A 334 -26.28 -12.04 -41.76
C ALA A 334 -27.15 -11.03 -40.98
N GLU A 335 -27.91 -11.48 -39.98
CA GLU A 335 -28.77 -10.62 -39.14
C GLU A 335 -27.95 -9.85 -38.09
N ALA A 336 -26.87 -10.44 -37.58
CA ALA A 336 -25.96 -9.81 -36.63
C ALA A 336 -25.15 -8.68 -37.29
N THR A 337 -25.26 -7.48 -36.73
CA THR A 337 -24.67 -6.27 -37.29
C THR A 337 -23.88 -5.50 -36.24
N ILE A 338 -22.58 -5.30 -36.48
CA ILE A 338 -21.75 -4.35 -35.72
C ILE A 338 -21.62 -3.06 -36.52
N ILE A 339 -21.92 -1.92 -35.89
CA ILE A 339 -21.82 -0.59 -36.49
C ILE A 339 -20.84 0.24 -35.68
N LEU A 340 -19.76 0.69 -36.32
CA LEU A 340 -18.86 1.69 -35.74
C LEU A 340 -19.20 3.06 -36.33
N VAL A 341 -19.54 4.00 -35.45
CA VAL A 341 -19.86 5.39 -35.79
C VAL A 341 -18.69 6.27 -35.38
N HIS A 342 -18.17 7.08 -36.27
CA HIS A 342 -17.12 8.05 -35.96
C HIS A 342 -17.47 9.42 -36.55
N SER A 343 -17.13 10.49 -35.82
CA SER A 343 -17.45 11.87 -36.21
C SER A 343 -16.48 12.46 -37.21
N ARG A 344 -15.29 11.88 -37.36
CA ARG A 344 -14.28 12.32 -38.32
C ARG A 344 -14.29 11.45 -39.58
N ASP A 345 -13.54 11.94 -40.55
CA ASP A 345 -13.31 11.41 -41.89
C ASP A 345 -12.60 10.05 -41.93
N ARG A 346 -11.94 9.62 -40.85
CA ARG A 346 -11.33 8.28 -40.75
C ARG A 346 -11.36 7.70 -39.34
N ILE A 347 -11.44 6.37 -39.25
CA ILE A 347 -11.17 5.64 -37.99
C ILE A 347 -9.66 5.64 -37.70
N LEU A 348 -9.30 5.35 -36.45
CA LEU A 348 -7.93 5.34 -35.93
C LEU A 348 -7.15 6.58 -36.38
N PRO A 349 -7.66 7.80 -36.13
CA PRO A 349 -7.00 9.03 -36.58
C PRO A 349 -5.58 9.20 -36.02
N GLU A 350 -5.25 8.49 -34.93
CA GLU A 350 -3.95 8.40 -34.29
C GLU A 350 -2.92 7.63 -35.12
N LEU A 351 -3.35 6.76 -36.03
CA LEU A 351 -2.49 6.02 -36.95
C LEU A 351 -2.25 6.80 -38.25
N SER A 352 -1.22 6.37 -38.99
CA SER A 352 -0.99 6.88 -40.34
C SER A 352 -2.17 6.53 -41.26
N ALA A 353 -2.44 7.39 -42.25
CA ALA A 353 -3.57 7.20 -43.16
C ALA A 353 -3.57 5.82 -43.86
N PRO A 354 -2.43 5.24 -44.31
CA PRO A 354 -2.41 3.90 -44.87
C PRO A 354 -2.84 2.81 -43.88
N LEU A 355 -2.42 2.90 -42.61
CA LEU A 355 -2.80 1.92 -41.57
C LEU A 355 -4.28 2.04 -41.19
N ALA A 356 -4.80 3.26 -41.09
CA ALA A 356 -6.22 3.50 -40.86
C ALA A 356 -7.08 2.94 -42.01
N ALA A 357 -6.66 3.15 -43.26
CA ALA A 357 -7.34 2.60 -44.44
C ALA A 357 -7.30 1.06 -44.46
N TYR A 358 -6.15 0.48 -44.14
CA TYR A 358 -6.00 -0.96 -44.00
C TYR A 358 -6.94 -1.53 -42.92
N ALA A 359 -7.00 -0.91 -41.75
CA ALA A 359 -7.89 -1.33 -40.67
C ALA A 359 -9.37 -1.25 -41.09
N LEU A 360 -9.79 -0.15 -41.72
CA LEU A 360 -11.14 0.03 -42.24
C LEU A 360 -11.51 -1.07 -43.24
N GLU A 361 -10.61 -1.40 -44.17
CA GLU A 361 -10.82 -2.46 -45.16
C GLU A 361 -10.94 -3.83 -44.48
N ARG A 362 -10.09 -4.14 -43.49
CA ARG A 362 -10.18 -5.37 -42.71
C ARG A 362 -11.50 -5.48 -41.95
N MET A 363 -11.95 -4.39 -41.32
CA MET A 363 -13.23 -4.36 -40.61
C MET A 363 -14.41 -4.56 -41.57
N ARG A 364 -14.41 -3.91 -42.74
CA ARG A 364 -15.47 -4.12 -43.75
C ARG A 364 -15.58 -5.57 -44.21
N ARG A 365 -14.44 -6.26 -44.38
CA ARG A 365 -14.43 -7.69 -44.76
C ARG A 365 -14.91 -8.60 -43.63
N ALA A 366 -14.51 -8.32 -42.40
CA ALA A 366 -14.83 -9.16 -41.24
C ALA A 366 -16.31 -9.09 -40.83
N VAL A 367 -16.96 -7.94 -41.03
CA VAL A 367 -18.31 -7.71 -40.50
C VAL A 367 -19.41 -8.02 -41.55
N GLY A 368 -19.07 -8.37 -42.80
CA GLY A 368 -20.03 -8.83 -43.82
C GLY A 368 -20.90 -7.72 -44.45
N PRO A 369 -21.62 -7.98 -45.56
CA PRO A 369 -22.24 -6.94 -46.40
C PRO A 369 -23.41 -6.16 -45.74
N SER A 370 -24.05 -6.71 -44.71
CA SER A 370 -25.12 -6.04 -43.92
C SER A 370 -24.58 -5.11 -42.83
N SER A 371 -23.28 -5.15 -42.58
CA SER A 371 -22.60 -4.30 -41.61
C SER A 371 -21.91 -3.12 -42.25
N GLY A 372 -21.76 -2.03 -41.49
CA GLY A 372 -21.17 -0.83 -42.02
C GLY A 372 -20.51 0.01 -40.95
N ILE A 373 -19.33 0.52 -41.27
CA ILE A 373 -18.75 1.68 -40.61
C ILE A 373 -19.43 2.89 -41.27
N ARG A 374 -20.39 3.49 -40.58
CA ARG A 374 -21.06 4.71 -41.05
C ARG A 374 -20.36 5.89 -40.41
N GLY A 375 -19.63 6.66 -41.23
CA GLY A 375 -19.29 8.03 -40.84
C GLY A 375 -20.59 8.80 -40.62
N LEU A 376 -20.64 9.63 -39.58
CA LEU A 376 -21.72 10.62 -39.51
C LEU A 376 -21.65 11.46 -40.79
N PRO A 377 -22.78 11.80 -41.43
CA PRO A 377 -22.76 12.86 -42.43
C PRO A 377 -22.07 14.06 -41.79
N THR A 378 -21.14 14.67 -42.54
CA THR A 378 -20.46 15.91 -42.13
C THR A 378 -21.49 16.82 -41.47
N PRO A 379 -21.25 17.34 -40.25
CA PRO A 379 -22.17 18.31 -39.69
C PRO A 379 -22.33 19.41 -40.72
N ALA A 380 -23.57 19.71 -41.10
CA ALA A 380 -23.86 20.98 -41.75
C ALA A 380 -23.19 22.06 -40.89
N PRO A 381 -22.52 23.06 -41.50
CA PRO A 381 -21.79 24.07 -40.75
C PRO A 381 -22.71 24.63 -39.67
N ALA A 382 -22.31 24.45 -38.41
CA ALA A 382 -23.05 24.97 -37.27
C ALA A 382 -23.00 26.50 -37.33
N TRP A 383 -24.18 27.07 -37.13
CA TRP A 383 -24.50 28.48 -36.86
C TRP A 383 -23.72 29.03 -35.66
#